data_AF-A0A4S8MUB4-F1
#
_entry.id   AF-A0A4S8MUB4-F1
#
_cell.length_a   1.000
_cell.length_b   1.000
_cell.length_c   1.000
_cell.angle_alpha   90.00
_cell.angle_beta   90.00
_cell.angle_gamma   90.00
#
_symmetry.space_group_name_H-M   'P 1'
#
loop_
_entity.id
_entity.type
_entity.pdbx_description
1 polymer ?
#
loop_
_entity_poly.entity_id
_entity_poly.type
_entity_poly.pdbx_seq_one_letter_code
_entity_poly.pdbx_strand_id
1 'polypeptide(L)'
;WDSSEIRAGRRLVRFNKVQDGRKLILSCIPIRQEDYVESDSVISCIYRDELDTCFVTSVDIIYLLERLTNDEFPVEEKNRIRRNLEGLRPTTVSKHKPGSEAFFQRIMEFPDPKPRNIEKDLKVFEWSLLGQALDKILSKYVS
;
A
#
# COMPACT_ATOMS: atom_id res chain seq x y z
N TRP A 1 -3.99 -17.40 0.61
CA TRP A 1 -5.20 -16.61 0.89
C TRP A 1 -6.13 -17.51 1.65
N ASP A 2 -6.51 -17.12 2.86
CA ASP A 2 -7.50 -17.86 3.63
C ASP A 2 -8.93 -17.47 3.20
N SER A 3 -9.94 -18.18 3.71
CA SER A 3 -11.33 -17.96 3.31
C SER A 3 -11.86 -16.57 3.68
N SER A 4 -11.37 -15.96 4.77
CA SER A 4 -11.72 -14.58 5.13
C SER A 4 -11.10 -13.57 4.17
N GLU A 5 -9.82 -13.74 3.85
CA GLU A 5 -9.09 -12.87 2.93
C GLU A 5 -9.72 -12.93 1.53
N ILE A 6 -10.10 -14.12 1.05
CA ILE A 6 -10.77 -14.30 -0.25
C ILE A 6 -12.11 -13.58 -0.27
N ARG A 7 -12.95 -13.76 0.77
CA ARG A 7 -14.26 -13.08 0.84
C ARG A 7 -14.12 -11.57 0.92
N ALA A 8 -13.12 -11.07 1.63
CA ALA A 8 -12.87 -9.64 1.75
C ALA A 8 -12.20 -9.08 0.48
N GLY A 9 -11.48 -9.89 -0.30
CA GLY A 9 -10.59 -9.41 -1.35
C GLY A 9 -9.40 -8.60 -0.79
N ARG A 10 -9.03 -8.84 0.47
CA ARG A 10 -7.93 -8.15 1.15
C ARG A 10 -7.13 -9.08 2.06
N ARG A 11 -5.80 -8.98 1.98
CA ARG A 11 -4.84 -9.49 2.95
C ARG A 11 -4.15 -8.32 3.64
N LEU A 12 -3.99 -8.40 4.95
CA LEU A 12 -3.09 -7.50 5.68
C LEU A 12 -1.67 -8.05 5.67
N VAL A 13 -0.72 -7.17 5.39
CA VAL A 13 0.69 -7.52 5.34
C VAL A 13 1.46 -6.63 6.29
N ARG A 14 2.04 -7.24 7.34
CA ARG A 14 2.94 -6.56 8.28
C ARG A 14 4.36 -6.56 7.71
N PHE A 15 4.99 -5.40 7.75
CA PHE A 15 6.37 -5.19 7.37
C PHE A 15 7.24 -5.03 8.61
N ASN A 16 8.39 -5.69 8.61
CA ASN A 16 9.44 -5.50 9.59
C ASN A 16 10.70 -5.06 8.87
N LYS A 17 11.43 -4.14 9.48
CA LYS A 17 12.73 -3.68 8.99
C LYS A 17 13.82 -4.05 9.98
N VAL A 18 14.95 -4.50 9.46
CA VAL A 18 16.18 -4.74 10.21
C VAL A 18 17.28 -3.95 9.53
N GLN A 19 18.00 -3.14 10.31
CA GLN A 19 19.16 -2.43 9.81
C GLN A 19 20.41 -3.25 10.14
N ASP A 20 21.08 -3.75 9.09
CA ASP A 20 22.34 -4.48 9.17
C ASP A 20 23.45 -3.61 8.55
N GLY A 21 24.09 -2.80 9.41
CA GLY A 21 25.04 -1.77 8.98
C GLY A 21 24.39 -0.75 8.04
N ARG A 22 24.83 -0.73 6.78
CA ARG A 22 24.28 0.13 5.70
C ARG A 22 23.17 -0.53 4.89
N LYS A 23 22.81 -1.78 5.20
CA LYS A 23 21.74 -2.51 4.50
C LYS A 23 20.45 -2.42 5.30
N LEU A 24 19.39 -1.95 4.66
CA LEU A 24 18.03 -2.07 5.18
C LEU A 24 17.40 -3.35 4.65
N ILE A 25 17.17 -4.31 5.54
CA ILE A 25 16.52 -5.58 5.21
C ILE A 25 15.04 -5.46 5.56
N LEU A 26 14.18 -5.61 4.57
CA LEU A 26 12.73 -5.62 4.75
C LEU A 26 12.22 -7.06 4.67
N SER A 27 11.39 -7.43 5.64
CA SER A 27 10.63 -8.68 5.61
C SER A 27 9.15 -8.34 5.73
N CYS A 28 8.30 -9.20 5.19
CA CYS A 28 6.86 -9.02 5.31
C CYS A 28 6.17 -10.35 5.57
N ILE A 29 5.12 -10.32 6.37
CA ILE A 29 4.32 -11.49 6.73
C ILE A 29 2.82 -11.16 6.63
N PRO A 30 1.99 -12.11 6.20
CA PRO A 30 0.54 -11.95 6.30
C PRO A 30 0.13 -11.93 7.77
N ILE A 31 -0.86 -11.11 8.11
CA ILE A 31 -1.50 -11.10 9.45
C ILE A 31 -3.01 -11.13 9.30
N ARG A 32 -3.70 -11.58 10.35
CA ARG A 32 -5.16 -11.53 10.38
C ARG A 32 -5.66 -10.16 10.80
N GLN A 33 -6.94 -9.90 10.53
CA GLN A 33 -7.58 -8.65 10.94
C GLN A 33 -7.60 -8.49 12.46
N GLU A 34 -7.78 -9.58 13.21
CA GLU A 34 -7.75 -9.56 14.68
C GLU A 34 -6.35 -9.28 15.27
N ASP A 35 -5.28 -9.53 14.51
CA ASP A 35 -3.90 -9.33 14.93
C ASP A 35 -3.37 -7.93 14.59
N TYR A 36 -4.21 -7.08 13.97
CA TYR A 36 -3.83 -5.74 13.57
C TYR A 36 -3.67 -4.82 14.78
N VAL A 37 -2.52 -4.14 14.84
CA VAL A 37 -2.21 -3.13 15.84
C VAL A 37 -1.76 -1.86 15.12
N GLU A 38 -2.26 -0.69 15.53
CA GLU A 38 -1.98 0.59 14.86
C GLU A 38 -0.49 1.00 14.90
N SER A 39 0.27 0.50 15.88
CA SER A 39 1.73 0.70 15.96
C SER A 39 2.50 -0.05 14.88
N ASP A 40 1.92 -1.06 14.26
CA ASP A 40 2.60 -1.89 13.29
C ASP A 40 2.65 -1.23 11.89
N SER A 41 3.67 -1.60 11.13
CA SER A 41 3.79 -1.20 9.73
C SER A 41 2.98 -2.16 8.86
N VAL A 42 1.66 -1.97 8.80
CA VAL A 42 0.75 -2.87 8.06
C VAL A 42 0.11 -2.13 6.89
N ILE A 43 0.08 -2.77 5.72
CA ILE A 43 -0.63 -2.29 4.54
C ILE A 43 -1.56 -3.34 3.95
N SER A 44 -2.47 -2.90 3.08
CA SER A 44 -3.42 -3.78 2.39
C SER A 44 -2.85 -4.32 1.06
N CYS A 45 -2.83 -5.65 0.93
CA CYS A 45 -2.72 -6.34 -0.35
C CYS A 45 -4.13 -6.66 -0.85
N ILE A 46 -4.54 -6.04 -1.95
CA ILE A 46 -5.94 -5.96 -2.37
C ILE A 46 -6.11 -6.77 -3.66
N TYR A 47 -6.92 -7.80 -3.62
CA TYR A 47 -7.17 -8.64 -4.79
C TYR A 47 -8.27 -8.05 -5.68
N ARG A 48 -8.03 -8.08 -6.99
CA ARG A 48 -8.99 -7.62 -7.99
C ARG A 48 -9.36 -8.77 -8.93
N ASP A 49 -10.62 -9.18 -8.84
CA ASP A 49 -11.15 -10.36 -9.55
C ASP A 49 -11.04 -10.22 -11.07
N GLU A 50 -11.33 -9.03 -11.63
CA GLU A 50 -11.39 -8.86 -13.09
C GLU A 50 -10.02 -8.96 -13.77
N LEU A 51 -8.95 -8.73 -13.01
CA LEU A 51 -7.57 -8.73 -13.51
C LEU A 51 -6.74 -9.90 -12.96
N ASP A 52 -7.33 -10.73 -12.10
CA ASP A 52 -6.66 -11.85 -11.42
C ASP A 52 -5.28 -11.46 -10.83
N THR A 53 -5.24 -10.29 -10.18
CA THR A 53 -3.99 -9.74 -9.64
C THR A 53 -4.21 -8.92 -8.38
N CYS A 54 -3.12 -8.69 -7.65
CA CYS A 54 -3.12 -7.93 -6.40
C CYS A 54 -2.62 -6.52 -6.61
N PHE A 55 -3.18 -5.58 -5.85
CA PHE A 55 -2.87 -4.17 -5.88
C PHE A 55 -2.53 -3.64 -4.48
N VAL A 56 -1.83 -2.52 -4.45
CA VAL A 56 -1.57 -1.69 -3.28
C VAL A 56 -1.93 -0.24 -3.61
N THR A 57 -2.45 0.51 -2.64
CA THR A 57 -2.81 1.92 -2.86
C THR A 57 -1.59 2.84 -2.72
N SER A 58 -1.62 4.00 -3.37
CA SER A 58 -0.60 5.05 -3.15
C SER A 58 -0.51 5.50 -1.70
N VAL A 59 -1.63 5.47 -0.97
CA VAL A 59 -1.71 5.84 0.44
C VAL A 59 -0.95 4.82 1.29
N ASP A 60 -1.17 3.52 1.05
CA ASP A 60 -0.44 2.43 1.69
C ASP A 60 1.07 2.53 1.43
N ILE A 61 1.49 2.80 0.19
CA ILE A 61 2.92 2.94 -0.14
C ILE A 61 3.57 4.09 0.63
N ILE A 62 2.92 5.26 0.66
CA ILE A 62 3.46 6.44 1.37
C ILE A 62 3.51 6.16 2.88
N TYR A 63 2.44 5.60 3.45
CA TYR A 63 2.39 5.19 4.85
C TYR A 63 3.54 4.24 5.20
N LEU A 64 3.74 3.21 4.37
CA LEU A 64 4.83 2.26 4.57
C LEU A 64 6.18 2.96 4.53
N LEU A 65 6.41 3.86 3.57
CA LEU A 65 7.68 4.60 3.50
C LEU A 65 7.93 5.44 4.77
N GLU A 66 6.94 6.16 5.28
CA GLU A 66 7.03 6.91 6.54
C GLU A 66 7.42 6.00 7.72
N ARG A 67 6.80 4.82 7.81
CA ARG A 67 7.15 3.80 8.82
C ARG A 67 8.56 3.25 8.64
N LEU A 68 8.99 3.04 7.40
CA LEU A 68 10.31 2.52 7.09
C LEU A 68 11.43 3.53 7.35
N THR A 69 11.17 4.83 7.18
CA THR A 69 12.13 5.90 7.50
C THR A 69 12.04 6.39 8.95
N ASN A 70 11.02 5.97 9.71
CA ASN A 70 10.68 6.56 11.02
C ASN A 70 10.50 8.09 10.93
N ASP A 71 9.90 8.56 9.84
CA ASP A 71 9.73 9.99 9.58
C ASP A 71 8.30 10.25 9.09
N GLU A 72 7.74 11.39 9.50
CA GLU A 72 6.45 11.85 9.00
C GLU A 72 6.68 12.82 7.85
N PHE A 73 6.27 12.44 6.65
CA PHE A 73 6.57 13.22 5.47
C PHE A 73 5.66 14.45 5.36
N PRO A 74 6.22 15.65 5.13
CA PRO A 74 5.42 16.82 4.84
C PRO A 74 4.70 16.68 3.48
N VAL A 75 3.73 17.56 3.23
CA VAL A 75 2.85 17.47 2.05
C VAL A 75 3.66 17.55 0.74
N GLU A 76 4.68 18.40 0.70
CA GLU A 76 5.60 18.58 -0.41
C GLU A 76 6.32 17.28 -0.75
N GLU A 77 6.75 16.57 0.29
CA GLU A 77 7.47 15.31 0.16
C GLU A 77 6.56 14.18 -0.30
N LYS A 78 5.36 14.09 0.28
CA LYS A 78 4.30 13.18 -0.18
C LYS A 78 3.99 13.41 -1.66
N ASN A 79 3.94 14.66 -2.12
CA ASN A 79 3.72 15.00 -3.53
C ASN A 79 4.91 14.60 -4.42
N ARG A 80 6.14 14.76 -3.95
CA ARG A 80 7.35 14.30 -4.66
C ARG A 80 7.36 12.78 -4.83
N ILE A 81 6.98 12.04 -3.78
CA ILE A 81 6.85 10.59 -3.80
C ILE A 81 5.77 10.17 -4.80
N ARG A 82 4.57 10.78 -4.76
CA ARG A 82 3.49 10.52 -5.73
C ARG A 82 3.95 10.69 -7.17
N ARG A 83 4.70 11.76 -7.48
CA ARG A 83 5.28 11.97 -8.82
C ARG A 83 6.27 10.89 -9.23
N ASN A 84 7.08 10.38 -8.30
CA ASN A 84 7.98 9.25 -8.57
C ASN A 84 7.20 7.96 -8.86
N LEU A 85 6.11 7.73 -8.11
CA LEU A 85 5.24 6.59 -8.27
C LEU A 85 4.48 6.60 -9.61
N GLU A 86 4.11 7.78 -10.16
CA GLU A 86 3.47 7.85 -11.48
C GLU A 86 4.31 7.18 -12.61
N GLY A 87 5.63 7.12 -12.46
CA GLY A 87 6.51 6.39 -13.39
C GLY A 87 6.27 4.87 -13.43
N LEU A 88 5.60 4.31 -12.43
CA LEU A 88 5.17 2.91 -12.38
C LEU A 88 3.83 2.66 -13.10
N ARG A 89 3.26 3.70 -13.74
CA ARG A 89 1.99 3.64 -14.47
C ARG A 89 0.83 3.13 -13.60
N PRO A 90 0.45 3.86 -12.53
CA PRO A 90 -0.67 3.48 -11.68
C PRO A 90 -1.97 3.40 -12.45
N THR A 91 -2.88 2.57 -11.96
CA THR A 91 -4.29 2.62 -12.36
C THR A 91 -5.03 3.59 -11.46
N THR A 92 -5.74 4.54 -12.06
CA THR A 92 -6.71 5.37 -11.32
C THR A 92 -8.02 4.61 -11.20
N VAL A 93 -8.52 4.43 -9.98
CA VAL A 93 -9.81 3.82 -9.64
C VAL A 93 -10.69 4.84 -8.92
N SER A 94 -11.95 4.93 -9.32
CA SER A 94 -12.89 5.89 -8.75
C SER A 94 -14.34 5.42 -8.86
N LYS A 95 -15.21 6.00 -8.05
CA LYS A 95 -16.66 5.71 -8.05
C LYS A 95 -17.35 6.03 -9.37
N HIS A 96 -16.77 6.92 -10.18
CA HIS A 96 -17.39 7.41 -11.43
C HIS A 96 -16.76 6.82 -12.69
N LYS A 97 -15.77 5.93 -12.55
CA LYS A 97 -15.05 5.35 -13.68
C LYS A 97 -15.54 3.93 -13.97
N PRO A 98 -16.20 3.72 -15.13
CA PRO A 98 -16.72 2.42 -15.58
C PRO A 98 -15.70 1.29 -15.43
N GLY A 99 -16.11 0.22 -14.77
CA GLY A 99 -15.32 -0.99 -14.56
C GLY A 99 -14.36 -0.91 -13.37
N SER A 100 -14.38 0.17 -12.59
CA SER A 100 -13.60 0.29 -11.34
C SER A 100 -14.44 0.63 -10.12
N GLU A 101 -15.75 0.82 -10.26
CA GLU A 101 -16.64 1.22 -9.18
C GLU A 101 -16.75 0.16 -8.09
N ALA A 102 -16.96 -1.11 -8.47
CA ALA A 102 -17.06 -2.21 -7.52
C ALA A 102 -15.76 -2.40 -6.73
N PHE A 103 -14.63 -2.29 -7.43
CA PHE A 103 -13.30 -2.37 -6.81
C PHE A 103 -13.05 -1.19 -5.86
N PHE A 104 -13.38 0.04 -6.29
CA PHE A 104 -13.28 1.23 -5.45
C PHE A 104 -14.16 1.07 -4.19
N GLN A 105 -15.44 0.73 -4.35
CA GLN A 105 -16.38 0.55 -3.26
C GLN A 105 -15.91 -0.52 -2.26
N ARG A 106 -15.36 -1.64 -2.75
CA ARG A 106 -14.79 -2.68 -1.90
C ARG A 106 -13.64 -2.15 -1.04
N ILE A 107 -12.74 -1.34 -1.61
CA ILE A 107 -11.63 -0.72 -0.85
C ILE A 107 -12.15 0.20 0.25
N MET A 108 -13.21 0.95 -0.03
CA MET A 108 -13.84 1.88 0.91
C MET A 108 -14.48 1.17 2.12
N GLU A 109 -14.93 -0.07 1.93
CA GLU A 109 -15.63 -0.88 2.94
C GLU A 109 -14.68 -1.63 3.88
N PHE A 110 -13.38 -1.68 3.58
CA PHE A 110 -12.42 -2.41 4.40
C PHE A 110 -12.33 -1.88 5.83
N PRO A 111 -12.18 -2.75 6.85
CA PRO A 111 -11.86 -2.32 8.21
C PRO A 111 -10.45 -1.72 8.29
N ASP A 112 -10.07 -1.21 9.45
CA ASP A 112 -8.74 -0.60 9.63
C ASP A 112 -7.59 -1.58 9.29
N PRO A 113 -6.46 -1.09 8.76
CA PRO A 113 -6.17 0.30 8.40
C PRO A 113 -6.95 0.75 7.16
N LYS A 114 -7.66 1.90 7.27
CA LYS A 114 -8.32 2.57 6.15
C LYS A 114 -7.43 3.67 5.56
N PRO A 115 -7.39 3.85 4.23
CA PRO A 115 -6.78 5.04 3.64
C PRO A 115 -7.47 6.31 4.17
N ARG A 116 -6.74 7.18 4.88
CA ARG A 116 -7.29 8.45 5.38
C ARG A 116 -7.49 9.42 4.19
N ASN A 117 -8.67 10.04 4.08
CA ASN A 117 -9.20 10.88 2.98
C ASN A 117 -9.72 10.11 1.74
N ILE A 118 -11.00 9.75 1.78
CA ILE A 118 -11.61 8.73 0.90
C ILE A 118 -12.68 9.27 -0.06
N GLU A 119 -12.72 10.59 -0.29
CA GLU A 119 -13.62 11.23 -1.27
C GLU A 119 -12.98 11.43 -2.66
N LYS A 120 -11.74 10.97 -2.88
CA LYS A 120 -10.98 11.22 -4.12
C LYS A 120 -10.61 9.93 -4.84
N ASP A 121 -10.31 10.08 -6.14
CA ASP A 121 -9.73 9.03 -6.97
C ASP A 121 -8.51 8.39 -6.29
N LEU A 122 -8.50 7.07 -6.25
CA LEU A 122 -7.39 6.30 -5.70
C LEU A 122 -6.44 5.90 -6.82
N LYS A 123 -5.14 6.01 -6.55
CA LYS A 123 -4.09 5.44 -7.38
C LYS A 123 -3.71 4.10 -6.81
N VAL A 124 -3.81 3.05 -7.62
CA VAL A 124 -3.41 1.69 -7.25
C VAL A 124 -2.30 1.20 -8.17
N PHE A 125 -1.42 0.38 -7.61
CA PHE A 125 -0.25 -0.20 -8.28
C PHE A 125 -0.31 -1.71 -8.13
N GLU A 126 0.15 -2.45 -9.13
CA GLU A 126 0.31 -3.89 -8.96
C GLU A 126 1.25 -4.19 -7.79
N TRP A 127 0.86 -5.15 -6.95
CA TRP A 127 1.60 -5.54 -5.76
C TRP A 127 3.03 -5.99 -6.10
N SER A 128 3.21 -6.60 -7.27
CA SER A 128 4.52 -7.02 -7.82
C SER A 128 5.52 -5.86 -7.94
N LEU A 129 5.05 -4.63 -8.13
CA LEU A 129 5.88 -3.43 -8.28
C LEU A 129 6.26 -2.79 -6.95
N LEU A 130 5.69 -3.24 -5.82
CA LEU A 130 5.93 -2.64 -4.51
C LEU A 130 7.42 -2.65 -4.14
N GLY A 131 8.11 -3.78 -4.35
CA GLY A 131 9.54 -3.88 -4.05
C GLY A 131 10.38 -2.87 -4.84
N GLN A 132 10.11 -2.72 -6.14
CA GLN A 132 10.77 -1.74 -7.00
C GLN A 132 10.46 -0.30 -6.56
N ALA A 133 9.23 -0.01 -6.17
CA ALA A 133 8.82 1.30 -5.67
C ALA A 133 9.58 1.67 -4.40
N LEU A 134 9.63 0.75 -3.43
CA LEU A 134 10.32 0.95 -2.15
C LEU A 134 11.82 1.15 -2.36
N ASP A 135 12.49 0.29 -3.13
CA ASP A 135 13.93 0.40 -3.39
C ASP A 135 14.31 1.75 -4.05
N LYS A 136 13.56 2.13 -5.09
CA LYS A 136 13.78 3.40 -5.80
C LYS A 136 13.61 4.62 -4.91
N ILE A 137 12.67 4.58 -3.96
CA ILE A 137 12.39 5.74 -3.10
C ILE A 137 13.33 5.73 -1.88
N LEU A 138 13.50 4.59 -1.21
CA LEU A 138 14.32 4.44 -0.01
C LEU A 138 15.81 4.67 -0.25
N SER A 139 16.31 4.43 -1.46
CA SER A 139 17.69 4.77 -1.85
C SER A 139 18.05 6.25 -1.65
N LYS A 140 17.06 7.15 -1.49
CA LYS A 140 17.27 8.57 -1.18
C LYS A 140 17.35 8.88 0.32
N TYR A 141 16.95 7.95 1.18
CA TYR A 141 16.84 8.15 2.63
C TYR A 141 17.81 7.28 3.43
N VAL A 142 18.21 6.13 2.89
CA VAL A 142 19.18 5.22 3.51
C VAL A 142 20.57 5.56 2.95
N SER A 143 21.37 6.33 3.71
CA SER A 143 22.82 6.54 3.50
C SER A 143 23.64 5.70 4.48
#